data_AF-A0A7Z0VRQ4-F1
#
_entry.id   AF-A0A7Z0VRQ4-F1
#
_cell.length_a   1.000
_cell.length_b   1.000
_cell.length_c   1.000
_cell.angle_alpha   90.00
_cell.angle_beta   90.00
_cell.angle_gamma   90.00
#
_symmetry.space_group_name_H-M   'P 1'
#
loop_
_entity.id
_entity.type
_entity.pdbx_description
1 polymer ?
#
loop_
_entity_poly.entity_id
_entity_poly.type
_entity_poly.pdbx_seq_one_letter_code
_entity_poly.pdbx_strand_id
1 'polypeptide(L)'
;MTDTSSPDSGAEAPSSHNTAPGQPTRISIHDRFAQADRRVEKRAEQQGEAADATESERAAQREAPSLLADTSLTALSGLNVLTDSFRIDEGGRAARDDSGAPISAPLTRLEDPHPLDVDSAREHHVLLLSPEVDPEELEALAISVWDDAGWAGAGNLTLCQSARLNGPWSVDAATRAELGSGADLTRAWILNCPASRGKAPDEDMKERDRWARAFPDGMPIGLEYKVLLVLYRMARRLGGALRIATDTSGDVIQPDPDSAVGLTLYSRRWLDPDELMELLHRDFPTVVDSRELGVRQQRRLTQREVEAARAIQSSTPALREDIAQRLKRDRAEAATRDQVLDGYCLVAPAGNRSEFSCEVTVTRDIPRVLRWEIWESQSVICYRLHWLNHADLKVHAPTNMLTRTARLERARSARDIERAAGLIVSAVGGFVVDEDDFLVAMSDQGD
;
A
#
# COMPACT_ATOMS: atom_id res chain seq x y z
N MET A 1 33.76 -52.77 61.71
CA MET A 1 33.82 -54.14 61.16
C MET A 1 32.61 -54.29 60.27
N THR A 2 32.68 -54.33 58.94
CA THR A 2 33.76 -54.64 58.00
C THR A 2 33.47 -53.92 56.68
N ASP A 3 34.54 -53.43 56.06
CA ASP A 3 34.63 -53.03 54.66
C ASP A 3 34.21 -54.15 53.71
N THR A 4 33.50 -53.82 52.62
CA THR A 4 33.92 -54.15 51.25
C THR A 4 33.11 -53.41 50.17
N SER A 5 33.88 -52.71 49.31
CA SER A 5 33.68 -52.53 47.86
C SER A 5 32.86 -51.34 47.34
N SER A 6 33.61 -50.27 47.03
CA SER A 6 33.34 -49.13 46.13
C SER A 6 32.97 -49.55 44.69
N PRO A 7 32.73 -48.62 43.72
CA PRO A 7 32.62 -47.15 43.82
C PRO A 7 31.38 -46.57 43.11
N ASP A 8 30.87 -45.42 43.55
CA ASP A 8 30.44 -44.44 42.54
C ASP A 8 30.60 -43.02 43.07
N SER A 9 31.50 -42.31 42.43
CA SER A 9 31.83 -40.91 42.65
C SER A 9 30.68 -40.04 42.16
N GLY A 10 30.24 -39.11 43.00
CA GLY A 10 29.43 -37.97 42.56
C GLY A 10 30.20 -37.19 41.49
N ALA A 11 29.83 -37.44 40.25
CA ALA A 11 30.15 -36.59 39.11
C ALA A 11 28.93 -35.73 38.82
N GLU A 12 29.15 -34.41 38.80
CA GLU A 12 28.24 -33.44 38.19
C GLU A 12 27.78 -33.97 36.83
N ALA A 13 26.49 -34.27 36.70
CA ALA A 13 25.90 -34.56 35.41
C ALA A 13 25.50 -33.23 34.74
N PRO A 14 26.00 -32.96 33.53
CA PRO A 14 25.81 -31.71 32.82
C PRO A 14 24.37 -31.61 32.30
N SER A 15 23.81 -30.40 32.37
CA SER A 15 22.60 -30.01 31.65
C SER A 15 22.85 -30.11 30.14
N SER A 16 22.53 -31.27 29.56
CA SER A 16 22.61 -31.53 28.14
C SER A 16 21.44 -30.90 27.40
N HIS A 17 21.52 -29.59 27.16
CA HIS A 17 20.92 -29.01 25.96
C HIS A 17 21.73 -29.50 24.77
N ASN A 18 21.31 -30.64 24.22
CA ASN A 18 21.84 -31.17 22.97
C ASN A 18 21.30 -30.31 21.81
N THR A 19 21.86 -29.12 21.63
CA THR A 19 21.63 -28.29 20.43
C THR A 19 22.63 -28.75 19.37
N ALA A 20 22.12 -29.44 18.36
CA ALA A 20 22.90 -29.80 17.18
C ALA A 20 23.50 -28.54 16.52
N PRO A 21 24.78 -28.55 16.10
CA PRO A 21 25.37 -27.42 15.38
C PRO A 21 24.74 -27.35 13.98
N GLY A 22 23.99 -26.28 13.71
CA GLY A 22 23.48 -26.00 12.37
C GLY A 22 21.99 -25.65 12.24
N GLN A 23 21.24 -25.48 13.33
CA GLN A 23 19.88 -24.92 13.24
C GLN A 23 19.90 -23.39 13.41
N PRO A 24 19.37 -22.61 12.44
CA PRO A 24 19.27 -21.16 12.59
C PRO A 24 18.21 -20.84 13.64
N THR A 25 18.63 -20.32 14.79
CA THR A 25 17.74 -19.64 15.72
C THR A 25 17.12 -18.43 15.02
N ARG A 26 15.79 -18.44 14.84
CA ARG A 26 15.06 -17.30 14.25
C ARG A 26 15.07 -16.14 15.23
N ILE A 27 15.93 -15.17 14.96
CA ILE A 27 15.97 -13.87 15.63
C ILE A 27 14.92 -12.97 14.95
N SER A 28 14.08 -12.32 15.78
CA SER A 28 13.08 -11.33 15.38
C SER A 28 13.70 -10.22 14.52
N ILE A 29 12.93 -9.64 13.60
CA ILE A 29 13.39 -8.51 12.76
C ILE A 29 13.78 -7.31 13.64
N HIS A 30 13.02 -7.04 14.70
CA HIS A 30 13.34 -6.02 15.71
C HIS A 30 14.68 -6.30 16.41
N ASP A 31 14.94 -7.57 16.76
CA ASP A 31 16.23 -7.97 17.37
C ASP A 31 17.38 -7.92 16.37
N ARG A 32 17.12 -8.11 15.07
CA ARG A 32 18.12 -7.91 14.01
C ARG A 32 18.45 -6.44 13.81
N PHE A 33 17.48 -5.55 13.90
CA PHE A 33 17.70 -4.10 13.86
C PHE A 33 18.48 -3.65 15.10
N ALA A 34 18.05 -4.02 16.31
CA ALA A 34 18.78 -3.69 17.53
C ALA A 34 20.21 -4.31 17.59
N GLN A 35 20.44 -5.45 16.94
CA GLN A 35 21.79 -6.03 16.78
C GLN A 35 22.59 -5.39 15.65
N ALA A 36 21.93 -4.88 14.61
CA ALA A 36 22.56 -4.09 13.56
C ALA A 36 23.02 -2.74 14.12
N ASP A 37 22.18 -2.06 14.91
CA ASP A 37 22.50 -0.80 15.58
C ASP A 37 23.69 -0.97 16.53
N ARG A 38 23.70 -2.03 17.35
CA ARG A 38 24.83 -2.36 18.23
C ARG A 38 26.11 -2.77 17.48
N ARG A 39 25.99 -3.30 16.25
CA ARG A 39 27.15 -3.61 15.36
C ARG A 39 27.65 -2.36 14.65
N VAL A 40 26.75 -1.43 14.35
CA VAL A 40 27.05 -0.10 13.79
C VAL A 40 27.74 0.75 14.86
N GLU A 41 27.26 0.75 16.11
CA GLU A 41 27.93 1.39 17.25
C GLU A 41 29.32 0.80 17.51
N LYS A 42 29.45 -0.53 17.57
CA LYS A 42 30.77 -1.18 17.72
C LYS A 42 31.70 -0.95 16.53
N ARG A 43 31.18 -0.77 15.32
CA ARG A 43 31.97 -0.39 14.14
C ARG A 43 32.36 1.08 14.17
N ALA A 44 31.48 1.96 14.62
CA ALA A 44 31.77 3.38 14.82
C ALA A 44 32.84 3.59 15.90
N GLU A 45 32.83 2.78 16.98
CA GLU A 45 33.88 2.76 18.00
C GLU A 45 35.22 2.23 17.46
N GLN A 46 35.21 1.31 16.49
CA GLN A 46 36.41 0.76 15.86
C GLN A 46 36.91 1.57 14.64
N GLN A 47 36.04 2.39 14.04
CA GLN A 47 36.32 3.23 12.86
C GLN A 47 36.47 4.71 13.22
N GLY A 48 36.47 5.06 14.52
CA GLY A 48 36.94 6.36 15.01
C GLY A 48 38.39 6.68 14.63
N GLU A 49 39.13 5.74 14.06
CA GLU A 49 40.37 5.98 13.33
C GLU A 49 40.14 5.82 11.81
N ALA A 50 40.01 6.97 11.14
CA ALA A 50 40.13 7.23 9.71
C ALA A 50 38.93 6.95 8.77
N ALA A 51 38.29 8.08 8.42
CA ALA A 51 38.01 8.57 7.06
C ALA A 51 36.62 8.36 6.40
N ASP A 52 36.17 9.51 5.87
CA ASP A 52 35.28 9.83 4.74
C ASP A 52 33.74 9.82 4.95
N ALA A 53 33.18 11.04 4.90
CA ALA A 53 31.80 11.39 5.26
C ALA A 53 30.78 11.15 4.12
N THR A 54 31.20 10.70 2.95
CA THR A 54 30.34 10.64 1.75
C THR A 54 29.58 9.31 1.56
N GLU A 55 29.97 8.24 2.27
CA GLU A 55 29.33 6.92 2.13
C GLU A 55 28.21 6.68 3.15
N SER A 56 28.24 7.39 4.29
CA SER A 56 27.24 7.29 5.37
C SER A 56 25.89 7.91 4.96
N GLU A 57 25.91 9.05 4.25
CA GLU A 57 24.70 9.72 3.75
C GLU A 57 23.95 8.88 2.70
N ARG A 58 24.68 8.18 1.82
CA ARG A 58 24.09 7.26 0.83
C ARG A 58 23.53 5.98 1.44
N ALA A 59 23.98 5.58 2.63
CA ALA A 59 23.43 4.46 3.37
C ALA A 59 22.14 4.85 4.11
N ALA A 60 22.08 6.04 4.71
CA ALA A 60 20.88 6.57 5.36
C ALA A 60 19.70 6.75 4.38
N GLN A 61 19.97 7.20 3.15
CA GLN A 61 18.96 7.29 2.08
C GLN A 61 18.44 5.91 1.60
N ARG A 62 19.14 4.80 1.90
CA ARG A 62 18.67 3.45 1.54
C ARG A 62 17.65 2.88 2.53
N GLU A 63 17.52 3.44 3.73
CA GLU A 63 16.66 2.90 4.79
C GLU A 63 15.47 3.81 5.16
N ALA A 64 15.30 4.95 4.46
CA ALA A 64 14.12 5.79 4.65
C ALA A 64 12.82 5.04 4.28
N PRO A 65 11.74 5.20 5.08
CA PRO A 65 10.42 4.65 4.77
C PRO A 65 9.86 5.26 3.48
N SER A 66 9.07 4.47 2.76
CA SER A 66 8.35 4.91 1.56
C SER A 66 7.13 5.74 2.00
N LEU A 67 6.99 6.96 1.49
CA LEU A 67 5.82 7.83 1.72
C LEU A 67 4.52 7.25 1.15
N LEU A 68 4.61 6.23 0.28
CA LEU A 68 3.47 5.43 -0.19
C LEU A 68 2.65 4.77 0.93
N ALA A 69 3.08 4.76 2.19
CA ALA A 69 2.25 4.31 3.31
C ALA A 69 1.69 5.46 4.17
N ASP A 70 2.28 6.66 4.10
CA ASP A 70 1.96 7.79 4.99
C ASP A 70 0.70 8.56 4.53
N THR A 71 -0.39 8.42 5.29
CA THR A 71 -1.63 9.17 5.03
C THR A 71 -1.50 10.57 5.61
N SER A 72 -1.71 11.62 4.79
CA SER A 72 -1.68 12.99 5.30
C SER A 72 -2.92 13.28 6.15
N LEU A 73 -2.80 13.11 7.47
CA LEU A 73 -3.82 13.60 8.41
C LEU A 73 -3.95 15.12 8.33
N THR A 74 -2.87 15.85 8.04
CA THR A 74 -2.85 17.31 8.00
C THR A 74 -3.69 17.90 6.86
N ALA A 75 -3.68 17.26 5.68
CA ALA A 75 -4.51 17.68 4.54
C ALA A 75 -6.02 17.47 4.83
N LEU A 76 -6.36 16.40 5.55
CA LEU A 76 -7.73 16.15 6.02
C LEU A 76 -8.09 17.01 7.25
N SER A 77 -7.10 17.40 8.05
CA SER A 77 -7.22 18.25 9.25
C SER A 77 -7.24 19.75 8.95
N GLY A 78 -7.28 20.16 7.68
CA GLY A 78 -7.59 21.55 7.29
C GLY A 78 -8.94 22.07 7.87
N LEU A 79 -9.74 21.18 8.45
CA LEU A 79 -10.92 21.46 9.28
C LEU A 79 -10.59 22.07 10.66
N ASN A 80 -9.33 22.08 11.11
CA ASN A 80 -8.92 22.74 12.35
C ASN A 80 -9.00 24.28 12.30
N VAL A 81 -9.35 24.88 11.17
CA VAL A 81 -9.70 26.31 11.10
C VAL A 81 -11.01 26.62 11.86
N LEU A 82 -11.73 25.60 12.34
CA LEU A 82 -12.94 25.74 13.16
C LEU A 82 -12.72 25.56 14.68
N THR A 83 -11.47 25.42 15.16
CA THR A 83 -11.20 25.26 16.61
C THR A 83 -10.92 26.56 17.35
N ASP A 84 -11.10 27.73 16.72
CA ASP A 84 -11.07 29.00 17.44
C ASP A 84 -12.35 29.20 18.27
N SER A 85 -12.24 28.93 19.58
CA SER A 85 -13.27 29.31 20.55
C SER A 85 -13.20 30.81 20.85
N PHE A 86 -14.34 31.50 20.74
CA PHE A 86 -14.49 32.90 21.13
C PHE A 86 -15.44 33.00 22.32
N ARG A 87 -15.06 33.76 23.35
CA ARG A 87 -15.95 34.15 24.45
C ARG A 87 -16.33 35.61 24.31
N ILE A 88 -17.56 35.94 24.68
CA ILE A 88 -18.01 37.33 24.81
C ILE A 88 -17.78 37.72 26.27
N ASP A 89 -16.98 38.76 26.51
CA ASP A 89 -16.74 39.29 27.85
C ASP A 89 -17.97 40.03 28.41
N GLU A 90 -17.96 40.38 29.71
CA GLU A 90 -19.05 41.12 30.35
C GLU A 90 -19.27 42.52 29.73
N GLY A 91 -18.35 43.00 28.89
CA GLY A 91 -18.45 44.24 28.11
C GLY A 91 -18.97 44.06 26.68
N GLY A 92 -19.36 42.84 26.28
CA GLY A 92 -19.90 42.54 24.96
C GLY A 92 -18.87 42.42 23.84
N ARG A 93 -17.58 42.30 24.15
CA ARG A 93 -16.51 42.11 23.15
C ARG A 93 -16.17 40.65 22.99
N ALA A 94 -16.05 40.19 21.74
CA ALA A 94 -15.55 38.85 21.46
C ALA A 94 -14.03 38.82 21.67
N ALA A 95 -13.58 38.01 22.62
CA ALA A 95 -12.18 37.71 22.88
C ALA A 95 -11.89 36.26 22.48
N ARG A 96 -10.74 36.03 21.85
CA ARG A 96 -10.25 34.67 21.54
C ARG A 96 -9.95 33.96 22.86
N ASP A 97 -10.48 32.76 23.03
CA ASP A 97 -10.35 31.95 24.22
C ASP A 97 -9.33 30.83 23.96
N ASP A 98 -8.09 31.04 24.40
CA ASP A 98 -7.02 30.03 24.35
C ASP A 98 -7.25 28.89 25.35
N SER A 99 -8.30 28.96 26.20
CA SER A 99 -8.67 27.94 27.18
C SER A 99 -9.80 27.02 26.73
N GLY A 100 -10.12 27.02 25.43
CA GLY A 100 -10.91 25.98 24.81
C GLY A 100 -10.17 24.65 24.95
N ALA A 101 -10.51 23.87 25.98
CA ALA A 101 -10.25 22.43 25.94
C ALA A 101 -10.74 21.97 24.57
N PRO A 102 -9.85 21.38 23.73
CA PRO A 102 -10.26 21.01 22.40
C PRO A 102 -11.50 20.13 22.54
N ILE A 103 -12.54 20.39 21.74
CA ILE A 103 -13.64 19.43 21.59
C ILE A 103 -13.05 18.08 21.16
N SER A 104 -11.88 18.11 20.52
CA SER A 104 -10.91 17.02 20.36
C SER A 104 -9.94 16.92 21.53
N ALA A 105 -10.41 16.71 22.76
CA ALA A 105 -9.53 16.09 23.75
C ALA A 105 -9.15 14.73 23.15
N PRO A 106 -7.86 14.38 23.02
CA PRO A 106 -7.51 13.03 22.61
C PRO A 106 -8.24 12.11 23.58
N LEU A 107 -9.10 11.24 23.05
CA LEU A 107 -9.73 10.17 23.82
C LEU A 107 -8.59 9.35 24.38
N THR A 108 -8.14 9.73 25.58
CA THR A 108 -7.09 9.03 26.29
C THR A 108 -7.69 7.66 26.53
N ARG A 109 -7.18 6.63 25.85
CA ARG A 109 -7.65 5.24 25.96
C ARG A 109 -7.70 4.89 27.45
N LEU A 110 -8.90 4.86 28.01
CA LEU A 110 -9.07 4.61 29.43
C LEU A 110 -8.95 3.11 29.76
N GLU A 111 -9.08 2.23 28.76
CA GLU A 111 -9.12 0.78 28.96
C GLU A 111 -8.35 0.03 27.85
N ASP A 112 -7.65 -1.03 28.25
CA ASP A 112 -7.06 -1.99 27.33
C ASP A 112 -8.16 -2.63 26.48
N PRO A 113 -7.97 -2.78 25.16
CA PRO A 113 -9.01 -3.33 24.31
C PRO A 113 -9.30 -4.79 24.67
N HIS A 114 -10.60 -5.06 24.77
CA HIS A 114 -11.12 -6.35 25.16
C HIS A 114 -10.70 -7.45 24.18
N PRO A 115 -10.50 -8.69 24.65
CA PRO A 115 -10.13 -9.81 23.79
C PRO A 115 -11.24 -10.07 22.77
N LEU A 116 -10.83 -10.33 21.53
CA LEU A 116 -11.74 -10.69 20.45
C LEU A 116 -12.41 -12.03 20.75
N ASP A 117 -13.74 -12.04 20.73
CA ASP A 117 -14.51 -13.28 20.72
C ASP A 117 -14.36 -13.99 19.37
N VAL A 118 -13.93 -15.25 19.41
CA VAL A 118 -13.62 -16.04 18.21
C VAL A 118 -14.90 -16.36 17.42
N ASP A 119 -16.02 -16.63 18.12
CA ASP A 119 -17.26 -16.96 17.44
C ASP A 119 -17.79 -15.74 16.67
N SER A 120 -17.75 -14.56 17.29
CA SER A 120 -18.00 -13.28 16.60
C SER A 120 -17.11 -13.06 15.36
N ALA A 121 -15.83 -13.44 15.46
CA ALA A 121 -14.85 -13.35 14.36
C ALA A 121 -15.04 -14.39 13.24
N ARG A 122 -15.78 -15.47 13.51
CA ARG A 122 -16.17 -16.48 12.51
C ARG A 122 -17.41 -16.05 11.75
N GLU A 123 -18.34 -15.38 12.41
CA GLU A 123 -19.59 -14.90 11.82
C GLU A 123 -19.41 -13.66 10.93
N HIS A 124 -18.37 -12.87 11.17
CA HIS A 124 -18.15 -11.58 10.51
C HIS A 124 -16.78 -11.50 9.84
N HIS A 125 -16.69 -10.67 8.78
CA HIS A 125 -15.40 -10.30 8.22
C HIS A 125 -14.59 -9.49 9.24
N VAL A 126 -13.28 -9.72 9.32
CA VAL A 126 -12.41 -9.05 10.30
C VAL A 126 -11.23 -8.39 9.61
N LEU A 127 -11.07 -7.08 9.82
CA LEU A 127 -9.86 -6.35 9.46
C LEU A 127 -8.85 -6.47 10.61
N LEU A 128 -7.67 -7.01 10.30
CA LEU A 128 -6.59 -7.27 11.25
C LEU A 128 -5.45 -6.29 11.00
N LEU A 129 -5.02 -5.59 12.05
CA LEU A 129 -4.04 -4.50 11.98
C LEU A 129 -2.92 -4.66 13.02
N SER A 130 -1.79 -3.99 12.77
CA SER A 130 -0.72 -3.77 13.74
C SER A 130 -1.22 -2.90 14.91
N PRO A 131 -0.71 -3.07 16.14
CA PRO A 131 -1.02 -2.18 17.26
C PRO A 131 -0.48 -0.76 17.08
N GLU A 132 0.43 -0.56 16.12
CA GLU A 132 1.01 0.74 15.76
C GLU A 132 0.05 1.63 14.96
N VAL A 133 -0.95 1.03 14.31
CA VAL A 133 -1.94 1.80 13.53
C VAL A 133 -2.90 2.51 14.47
N ASP A 134 -2.97 3.83 14.36
CA ASP A 134 -3.91 4.64 15.11
C ASP A 134 -5.34 4.48 14.53
N PRO A 135 -6.39 4.31 15.37
CA PRO A 135 -7.76 4.44 14.93
C PRO A 135 -8.06 5.69 14.07
N GLU A 136 -7.40 6.82 14.33
CA GLU A 136 -7.55 8.05 13.53
C GLU A 136 -7.09 7.85 12.07
N GLU A 137 -6.04 7.05 11.83
CA GLU A 137 -5.62 6.69 10.46
C GLU A 137 -6.69 5.86 9.75
N LEU A 138 -7.32 4.93 10.47
CA LEU A 138 -8.41 4.11 9.92
C LEU A 138 -9.63 4.97 9.56
N GLU A 139 -9.98 5.95 10.39
CA GLU A 139 -11.04 6.91 10.09
C GLU A 139 -10.68 7.79 8.89
N ALA A 140 -9.45 8.31 8.82
CA ALA A 140 -8.99 9.14 7.70
C ALA A 140 -9.12 8.40 6.35
N LEU A 141 -8.73 7.13 6.30
CA LEU A 141 -8.92 6.29 5.13
C LEU A 141 -10.41 6.06 4.83
N ALA A 142 -11.28 5.94 5.84
CA ALA A 142 -12.72 5.77 5.64
C ALA A 142 -13.37 7.04 5.06
N ILE A 143 -13.05 8.21 5.62
CA ILE A 143 -13.50 9.52 5.14
C ILE A 143 -13.02 9.78 3.71
N SER A 144 -11.88 9.24 3.32
CA SER A 144 -11.37 9.36 1.94
C SER A 144 -12.30 8.71 0.91
N VAL A 145 -13.07 7.70 1.32
CA VAL A 145 -13.88 6.87 0.41
C VAL A 145 -15.38 7.14 0.53
N TRP A 146 -15.89 7.29 1.75
CA TRP A 146 -17.33 7.43 2.00
C TRP A 146 -17.69 8.80 2.57
N ASP A 147 -18.86 9.29 2.16
CA ASP A 147 -19.37 10.61 2.59
C ASP A 147 -19.90 10.57 4.04
N ASP A 148 -20.45 9.44 4.47
CA ASP A 148 -21.04 9.24 5.81
C ASP A 148 -20.03 8.67 6.82
N ALA A 149 -18.76 8.53 6.45
CA ALA A 149 -17.76 7.91 7.32
C ALA A 149 -17.45 8.79 8.53
N GLY A 150 -17.31 8.15 9.69
CA GLY A 150 -16.94 8.81 10.94
C GLY A 150 -17.31 8.01 12.18
N TRP A 151 -16.76 8.39 13.33
CA TRP A 151 -17.08 7.76 14.60
C TRP A 151 -18.55 7.97 14.99
N ALA A 152 -19.29 6.87 15.14
CA ALA A 152 -20.63 6.89 15.74
C ALA A 152 -20.60 6.73 17.28
N GLY A 153 -19.46 6.31 17.81
CA GLY A 153 -19.21 6.10 19.24
C GLY A 153 -17.86 5.45 19.47
N ALA A 154 -17.52 5.23 20.74
CA ALA A 154 -16.27 4.58 21.12
C ALA A 154 -16.14 3.22 20.45
N GLY A 155 -15.12 3.09 19.60
CA GLY A 155 -14.83 1.86 18.88
C GLY A 155 -15.83 1.45 17.81
N ASN A 156 -16.71 2.37 17.38
CA ASN A 156 -17.69 2.13 16.32
C ASN A 156 -17.50 3.14 15.19
N LEU A 157 -16.77 2.73 14.16
CA LEU A 157 -16.52 3.54 12.97
C LEU A 157 -17.60 3.23 11.94
N THR A 158 -18.41 4.23 11.60
CA THR A 158 -19.33 4.12 10.47
C THR A 158 -18.55 4.26 9.18
N LEU A 159 -18.73 3.32 8.24
CA LEU A 159 -18.19 3.44 6.88
C LEU A 159 -19.24 4.06 5.98
N CYS A 160 -20.45 3.50 5.99
CA CYS A 160 -21.63 4.04 5.31
C CYS A 160 -22.90 3.62 6.03
N GLN A 161 -24.07 4.04 5.54
CA GLN A 161 -25.37 3.80 6.19
C GLN A 161 -25.59 2.35 6.69
N SER A 162 -25.11 1.35 5.95
CA SER A 162 -25.32 -0.08 6.24
C SER A 162 -24.03 -0.87 6.51
N ALA A 163 -22.89 -0.19 6.74
CA ALA A 163 -21.62 -0.87 7.03
C ALA A 163 -20.82 -0.12 8.10
N ARG A 164 -20.32 -0.86 9.10
CA ARG A 164 -19.58 -0.31 10.25
C ARG A 164 -18.44 -1.24 10.68
N LEU A 165 -17.36 -0.67 11.20
CA LEU A 165 -16.28 -1.41 11.86
C LEU A 165 -16.40 -1.25 13.39
N ASN A 166 -16.33 -2.36 14.11
CA ASN A 166 -16.33 -2.37 15.57
C ASN A 166 -14.99 -2.91 16.10
N GLY A 167 -14.34 -2.14 16.97
CA GLY A 167 -13.02 -2.45 17.51
C GLY A 167 -12.41 -1.22 18.17
N PRO A 168 -11.09 -1.18 18.42
CA PRO A 168 -10.17 -2.28 18.21
C PRO A 168 -10.37 -3.35 19.29
N TRP A 169 -10.45 -4.62 18.88
CA TRP A 169 -10.35 -5.77 19.78
C TRP A 169 -8.89 -6.23 19.87
N SER A 170 -8.48 -6.79 21.01
CA SER A 170 -7.16 -7.41 21.14
C SER A 170 -7.20 -8.86 20.63
N VAL A 171 -6.16 -9.25 19.89
CA VAL A 171 -6.01 -10.60 19.35
C VAL A 171 -4.79 -11.26 19.97
N ASP A 172 -5.02 -12.16 20.92
CA ASP A 172 -3.96 -12.88 21.62
C ASP A 172 -3.33 -13.99 20.75
N ALA A 173 -2.31 -14.67 21.27
CA ALA A 173 -1.61 -15.73 20.51
C ALA A 173 -2.51 -16.93 20.17
N ALA A 174 -3.47 -17.27 21.03
CA ALA A 174 -4.39 -18.39 20.79
C ALA A 174 -5.42 -18.02 19.72
N THR A 175 -6.03 -16.83 19.83
CA THR A 175 -6.93 -16.27 18.83
C THR A 175 -6.23 -16.14 17.47
N ARG A 176 -4.99 -15.66 17.41
CA ARG A 176 -4.24 -15.57 16.14
C ARG A 176 -4.02 -16.95 15.50
N ALA A 177 -3.69 -17.97 16.30
CA ALA A 177 -3.51 -19.33 15.80
C ALA A 177 -4.82 -19.89 15.22
N GLU A 178 -5.95 -19.56 15.83
CA GLU A 178 -7.28 -19.99 15.38
C GLU A 178 -7.77 -19.22 14.15
N LEU A 179 -7.46 -17.93 14.04
CA LEU A 179 -7.81 -17.10 12.88
C LEU A 179 -6.85 -17.27 11.71
N GLY A 180 -5.68 -17.90 11.90
CA GLY A 180 -4.66 -18.02 10.86
C GLY A 180 -3.98 -16.69 10.52
N SER A 181 -3.96 -15.73 11.44
CA SER A 181 -3.43 -14.38 11.21
C SER A 181 -1.93 -14.28 11.52
N GLY A 182 -1.25 -13.32 10.87
CA GLY A 182 0.17 -13.02 11.11
C GLY A 182 0.46 -12.59 12.56
N ALA A 183 1.69 -12.84 13.03
CA ALA A 183 2.08 -12.58 14.43
C ALA A 183 2.02 -11.10 14.83
N ASP A 184 2.21 -10.20 13.87
CA ASP A 184 2.26 -8.75 14.08
C ASP A 184 0.87 -8.11 14.12
N LEU A 185 -0.17 -8.84 13.68
CA LEU A 185 -1.55 -8.36 13.63
C LEU A 185 -2.28 -8.68 14.93
N THR A 186 -2.24 -7.75 15.88
CA THR A 186 -2.78 -7.93 17.24
C THR A 186 -4.02 -7.06 17.53
N ARG A 187 -4.47 -6.27 16.55
CA ARG A 187 -5.73 -5.51 16.59
C ARG A 187 -6.72 -6.09 15.58
N ALA A 188 -7.98 -6.19 15.98
CA ALA A 188 -9.07 -6.62 15.11
C ALA A 188 -10.22 -5.60 15.06
N TRP A 189 -10.81 -5.45 13.89
CA TRP A 189 -12.00 -4.66 13.63
C TRP A 189 -13.03 -5.53 12.93
N ILE A 190 -14.15 -5.77 13.60
CA ILE A 190 -15.26 -6.59 13.08
C ILE A 190 -16.09 -5.74 12.12
N LEU A 191 -16.26 -6.21 10.89
CA LEU A 191 -17.14 -5.59 9.92
C LEU A 191 -18.58 -6.07 10.10
N ASN A 192 -19.45 -5.14 10.49
CA ASN A 192 -20.89 -5.33 10.44
C ASN A 192 -21.39 -4.82 9.09
N CYS A 193 -21.58 -5.73 8.13
CA CYS A 193 -22.14 -5.46 6.81
C CYS A 193 -23.09 -6.61 6.44
N PRO A 194 -24.30 -6.33 5.91
CA PRO A 194 -25.17 -7.38 5.39
C PRO A 194 -24.46 -8.21 4.33
N ALA A 195 -24.45 -9.53 4.52
CA ALA A 195 -23.88 -10.45 3.54
C ALA A 195 -24.77 -10.52 2.29
N SER A 196 -24.16 -10.45 1.11
CA SER A 196 -24.84 -10.58 -0.17
C SER A 196 -23.96 -11.37 -1.12
N ARG A 197 -24.34 -12.63 -1.36
CA ARG A 197 -23.57 -13.59 -2.14
C ARG A 197 -24.23 -13.86 -3.48
N GLY A 198 -23.41 -13.87 -4.52
CA GLY A 198 -23.78 -14.29 -5.87
C GLY A 198 -23.54 -15.78 -6.09
N LYS A 199 -23.22 -16.13 -7.34
CA LYS A 199 -22.92 -17.52 -7.72
C LYS A 199 -21.58 -17.97 -7.13
N ALA A 200 -21.52 -19.24 -6.73
CA ALA A 200 -20.27 -19.90 -6.36
C ALA A 200 -19.27 -19.90 -7.53
N PRO A 201 -17.98 -19.60 -7.27
CA PRO A 201 -16.93 -19.71 -8.28
C PRO A 201 -16.71 -21.17 -8.71
N ASP A 202 -16.30 -21.39 -9.95
CA ASP A 202 -15.81 -22.70 -10.40
C ASP A 202 -14.37 -22.95 -9.90
N GLU A 203 -13.92 -24.21 -9.94
CA GLU A 203 -12.59 -24.60 -9.44
C GLU A 203 -11.46 -23.87 -10.18
N ASP A 204 -11.63 -23.71 -11.48
CA ASP A 204 -10.78 -22.92 -12.37
C ASP A 204 -10.58 -21.48 -11.88
N MET A 205 -11.64 -20.82 -11.42
CA MET A 205 -11.58 -19.47 -10.87
C MET A 205 -10.97 -19.46 -9.46
N LYS A 206 -11.25 -20.46 -8.62
CA LYS A 206 -10.63 -20.61 -7.28
C LYS A 206 -9.12 -20.79 -7.34
N GLU A 207 -8.61 -21.47 -8.38
CA GLU A 207 -7.17 -21.65 -8.58
C GLU A 207 -6.47 -20.33 -8.96
N ARG A 208 -7.14 -19.48 -9.75
CA ARG A 208 -6.54 -18.27 -10.34
C ARG A 208 -6.77 -16.99 -9.53
N ASP A 209 -7.89 -16.92 -8.80
CA ASP A 209 -8.30 -15.71 -8.07
C ASP A 209 -8.36 -15.97 -6.56
N ARG A 210 -7.63 -15.15 -5.80
CA ARG A 210 -7.62 -15.19 -4.33
C ARG A 210 -9.00 -14.93 -3.73
N TRP A 211 -9.82 -14.08 -4.35
CA TRP A 211 -11.17 -13.80 -3.86
C TRP A 211 -12.09 -14.99 -4.07
N ALA A 212 -11.98 -15.66 -5.21
CA ALA A 212 -12.73 -16.88 -5.49
C ALA A 212 -12.37 -18.01 -4.51
N ARG A 213 -11.09 -18.16 -4.15
CA ARG A 213 -10.66 -19.11 -3.13
C ARG A 213 -11.23 -18.78 -1.74
N ALA A 214 -11.23 -17.50 -1.35
CA ALA A 214 -11.76 -17.07 -0.06
C ALA A 214 -13.30 -17.13 0.01
N PHE A 215 -13.99 -17.15 -1.13
CA PHE A 215 -15.45 -17.21 -1.26
C PHE A 215 -15.93 -18.46 -2.00
N PRO A 216 -15.68 -19.67 -1.48
CA PRO A 216 -15.99 -20.91 -2.20
C PRO A 216 -17.49 -21.14 -2.40
N ASP A 217 -18.33 -20.61 -1.51
CA ASP A 217 -19.78 -20.83 -1.51
C ASP A 217 -20.55 -19.79 -2.34
N GLY A 218 -19.93 -18.66 -2.67
CA GLY A 218 -20.58 -17.56 -3.37
C GLY A 218 -19.76 -16.27 -3.33
N MET A 219 -19.52 -15.67 -4.50
CA MET A 219 -18.77 -14.41 -4.58
C MET A 219 -19.53 -13.25 -3.91
N PRO A 220 -18.87 -12.34 -3.18
CA PRO A 220 -19.50 -11.15 -2.65
C PRO A 220 -20.04 -10.29 -3.79
N ILE A 221 -21.22 -9.71 -3.60
CA ILE A 221 -21.83 -8.76 -4.53
C ILE A 221 -22.37 -7.54 -3.79
N GLY A 222 -22.81 -6.52 -4.53
CA GLY A 222 -23.49 -5.36 -3.96
C GLY A 222 -22.62 -4.58 -2.97
N LEU A 223 -23.19 -4.28 -1.80
CA LEU A 223 -22.53 -3.49 -0.76
C LEU A 223 -21.33 -4.23 -0.16
N GLU A 224 -21.51 -5.52 0.14
CA GLU A 224 -20.47 -6.34 0.76
C GLU A 224 -19.19 -6.35 -0.08
N TYR A 225 -19.30 -6.59 -1.38
CA TYR A 225 -18.15 -6.54 -2.30
C TYR A 225 -17.44 -5.20 -2.27
N LYS A 226 -18.20 -4.10 -2.34
CA LYS A 226 -17.63 -2.74 -2.34
C LYS A 226 -16.88 -2.44 -1.05
N VAL A 227 -17.45 -2.82 0.10
CA VAL A 227 -16.80 -2.59 1.40
C VAL A 227 -15.56 -3.45 1.54
N LEU A 228 -15.62 -4.74 1.20
CA LEU A 228 -14.45 -5.63 1.28
C LEU A 228 -13.32 -5.19 0.35
N LEU A 229 -13.64 -4.66 -0.84
CA LEU A 229 -12.64 -4.11 -1.75
C LEU A 229 -11.92 -2.90 -1.15
N VAL A 230 -12.64 -2.01 -0.48
CA VAL A 230 -12.04 -0.85 0.19
C VAL A 230 -11.26 -1.28 1.44
N LEU A 231 -11.77 -2.21 2.24
CA LEU A 231 -11.01 -2.75 3.37
C LEU A 231 -9.74 -3.47 2.92
N TYR A 232 -9.75 -4.11 1.76
CA TYR A 232 -8.55 -4.68 1.16
C TYR A 232 -7.51 -3.61 0.82
N ARG A 233 -7.94 -2.46 0.27
CA ARG A 233 -7.08 -1.29 0.00
C ARG A 233 -6.53 -0.69 1.30
N MET A 234 -7.39 -0.51 2.30
CA MET A 234 -6.97 -0.06 3.64
C MET A 234 -5.96 -1.02 4.27
N ALA A 235 -6.21 -2.33 4.20
CA ALA A 235 -5.29 -3.34 4.68
C ALA A 235 -3.96 -3.29 3.92
N ARG A 236 -3.97 -3.03 2.61
CA ARG A 236 -2.73 -2.86 1.82
C ARG A 236 -1.94 -1.67 2.33
N ARG A 237 -2.61 -0.51 2.49
CA ARG A 237 -2.01 0.73 2.99
C ARG A 237 -1.43 0.58 4.40
N LEU A 238 -2.17 -0.07 5.30
CA LEU A 238 -1.84 -0.19 6.73
C LEU A 238 -0.99 -1.43 7.06
N GLY A 239 -0.55 -2.21 6.07
CA GLY A 239 0.16 -3.48 6.30
C GLY A 239 -0.68 -4.55 7.02
N GLY A 240 -2.00 -4.44 6.95
CA GLY A 240 -2.98 -5.31 7.59
C GLY A 240 -3.36 -6.54 6.78
N ALA A 241 -4.36 -7.27 7.27
CA ALA A 241 -4.98 -8.39 6.57
C ALA A 241 -6.50 -8.41 6.77
N LEU A 242 -7.21 -9.09 5.87
CA LEU A 242 -8.65 -9.26 5.93
C LEU A 242 -8.99 -10.73 6.10
N ARG A 243 -9.60 -11.09 7.22
CA ARG A 243 -10.17 -12.43 7.43
C ARG A 243 -11.57 -12.47 6.84
N ILE A 244 -11.81 -13.45 5.97
CA ILE A 244 -13.08 -13.64 5.31
C ILE A 244 -13.95 -14.63 6.10
N ALA A 245 -15.16 -14.22 6.47
CA ALA A 245 -16.17 -15.10 7.03
C ALA A 245 -17.07 -15.65 5.92
N THR A 246 -16.97 -16.97 5.70
CA THR A 246 -18.00 -17.75 5.00
C THR A 246 -18.34 -18.98 5.83
N ASP A 247 -19.41 -19.68 5.44
CA ASP A 247 -19.85 -20.89 6.13
C ASP A 247 -18.79 -22.01 6.12
N THR A 248 -17.94 -22.04 5.09
CA THR A 248 -16.94 -23.09 4.88
C THR A 248 -15.48 -22.63 4.95
N SER A 249 -15.23 -21.32 4.92
CA SER A 249 -13.88 -20.74 4.84
C SER A 249 -13.66 -19.62 5.86
N GLY A 250 -12.44 -19.57 6.38
CA GLY A 250 -11.92 -18.54 7.26
C GLY A 250 -10.69 -17.83 6.68
N ASP A 251 -10.52 -17.88 5.36
CA ASP A 251 -9.30 -17.46 4.68
C ASP A 251 -8.88 -16.03 5.04
N VAL A 252 -7.58 -15.86 5.31
CA VAL A 252 -6.97 -14.55 5.54
C VAL A 252 -6.31 -14.06 4.25
N ILE A 253 -6.85 -12.98 3.71
CA ILE A 253 -6.28 -12.27 2.58
C ILE A 253 -5.37 -11.16 3.12
N GLN A 254 -4.06 -11.36 3.00
CA GLN A 254 -3.08 -10.33 3.31
C GLN A 254 -2.58 -9.68 2.01
N PRO A 255 -2.96 -8.42 1.71
CA PRO A 255 -2.35 -7.66 0.62
C PRO A 255 -0.84 -7.45 0.86
N ASP A 256 -0.07 -7.39 -0.22
CA ASP A 256 1.33 -6.97 -0.18
C ASP A 256 1.38 -5.43 -0.08
N PRO A 257 1.77 -4.84 1.07
CA PRO A 257 1.79 -3.37 1.24
C PRO A 257 2.71 -2.70 0.22
N ASP A 258 3.83 -3.36 -0.12
CA ASP A 258 4.80 -2.83 -1.06
C ASP A 258 4.30 -2.89 -2.51
N SER A 259 3.16 -3.50 -2.80
CA SER A 259 2.67 -3.66 -4.18
C SER A 259 2.10 -2.38 -4.79
N ALA A 260 1.77 -1.38 -3.98
CA ALA A 260 1.42 -0.04 -4.46
C ALA A 260 2.71 0.68 -4.86
N VAL A 261 2.84 1.10 -6.11
CA VAL A 261 4.06 1.76 -6.60
C VAL A 261 3.72 3.04 -7.35
N GLY A 262 2.63 3.02 -8.11
CA GLY A 262 2.14 4.16 -8.87
C GLY A 262 1.60 5.28 -7.99
N LEU A 263 1.66 6.48 -8.55
CA LEU A 263 1.14 7.71 -7.95
C LEU A 263 0.38 8.50 -9.00
N THR A 264 -0.68 9.18 -8.58
CA THR A 264 -1.44 10.09 -9.44
C THR A 264 -1.48 11.46 -8.79
N LEU A 265 -0.99 12.47 -9.50
CA LEU A 265 -1.05 13.86 -9.07
C LEU A 265 -2.17 14.59 -9.81
N TYR A 266 -2.99 15.30 -9.05
CA TYR A 266 -4.03 16.18 -9.55
C TYR A 266 -3.61 17.63 -9.32
N SER A 267 -3.45 18.39 -10.41
CA SER A 267 -3.05 19.78 -10.38
C SER A 267 -3.92 20.64 -11.28
N ARG A 268 -3.93 21.96 -11.02
CA ARG A 268 -4.56 22.95 -11.89
C ARG A 268 -3.66 23.41 -13.01
N ARG A 269 -2.35 23.17 -12.89
CA ARG A 269 -1.35 23.64 -13.84
C ARG A 269 -0.98 22.52 -14.80
N TRP A 270 -1.03 22.84 -16.09
CA TRP A 270 -0.46 22.04 -17.16
C TRP A 270 1.00 22.43 -17.33
N LEU A 271 1.86 21.44 -17.51
CA LEU A 271 3.24 21.61 -17.97
C LEU A 271 3.27 21.16 -19.42
N ASP A 272 4.01 21.86 -20.25
CA ASP A 272 4.25 21.36 -21.60
C ASP A 272 5.24 20.18 -21.58
N PRO A 273 5.25 19.32 -22.62
CA PRO A 273 6.12 18.14 -22.65
C PRO A 273 7.59 18.46 -22.41
N ASP A 274 8.09 19.54 -23.01
CA ASP A 274 9.48 19.97 -22.88
C ASP A 274 9.79 20.46 -21.45
N GLU A 275 8.87 21.21 -20.83
CA GLU A 275 9.02 21.69 -19.45
C GLU A 275 9.06 20.53 -18.44
N LEU A 276 8.15 19.54 -18.58
CA LEU A 276 8.14 18.37 -17.72
C LEU A 276 9.38 17.50 -17.95
N MET A 277 9.83 17.38 -19.19
CA MET A 277 11.04 16.64 -19.54
C MET A 277 12.27 17.29 -18.90
N GLU A 278 12.42 18.62 -19.02
CA GLU A 278 13.51 19.37 -18.37
C GLU A 278 13.49 19.21 -16.84
N LEU A 279 12.30 19.28 -16.22
CA LEU A 279 12.12 19.08 -14.79
C LEU A 279 12.58 17.68 -14.35
N LEU A 280 12.13 16.64 -15.05
CA LEU A 280 12.50 15.26 -14.71
C LEU A 280 13.96 14.94 -15.06
N HIS A 281 14.56 15.60 -16.06
CA HIS A 281 15.93 15.33 -16.49
C HIS A 281 16.98 15.56 -15.39
N ARG A 282 16.65 16.41 -14.40
CA ARG A 282 17.49 16.67 -13.23
C ARG A 282 17.87 15.40 -12.48
N ASP A 283 16.88 14.54 -12.25
CA ASP A 283 17.03 13.31 -11.46
C ASP A 283 16.95 12.05 -12.35
N PHE A 284 16.38 12.18 -13.55
CA PHE A 284 16.20 11.11 -14.54
C PHE A 284 16.77 11.50 -15.92
N PRO A 285 18.11 11.51 -16.11
CA PRO A 285 18.75 12.02 -17.33
C PRO A 285 18.44 11.24 -18.61
N THR A 286 17.79 10.08 -18.52
CA THR A 286 17.39 9.28 -19.69
C THR A 286 15.88 9.30 -19.91
N VAL A 287 15.16 10.25 -19.30
CA VAL A 287 13.75 10.50 -19.62
C VAL A 287 13.60 10.81 -21.10
N VAL A 288 12.57 10.25 -21.72
CA VAL A 288 12.25 10.43 -23.14
C VAL A 288 10.75 10.58 -23.33
N ASP A 289 10.37 11.27 -24.39
CA ASP A 289 8.98 11.25 -24.84
C ASP A 289 8.62 9.87 -25.41
N SER A 290 7.47 9.33 -24.99
CA SER A 290 6.96 8.04 -25.46
C SER A 290 6.82 7.95 -26.98
N ARG A 291 6.59 9.08 -27.67
CA ARG A 291 6.52 9.18 -29.12
C ARG A 291 7.85 8.85 -29.79
N GLU A 292 8.98 9.03 -29.09
CA GLU A 292 10.31 8.71 -29.60
C GLU A 292 10.71 7.25 -29.42
N LEU A 293 10.04 6.51 -28.52
CA LEU A 293 10.36 5.09 -28.25
C LEU A 293 10.19 4.21 -29.49
N GLY A 294 9.16 4.49 -30.30
CA GLY A 294 8.91 3.80 -31.57
C GLY A 294 10.04 3.96 -32.60
N VAL A 295 10.84 5.03 -32.49
CA VAL A 295 12.00 5.29 -33.35
C VAL A 295 13.26 4.60 -32.81
N ARG A 296 13.36 4.38 -31.49
CA ARG A 296 14.60 3.94 -30.84
C ARG A 296 14.73 2.44 -30.60
N GLN A 297 13.65 1.65 -30.50
CA GLN A 297 13.76 0.24 -30.09
C GLN A 297 12.88 -0.73 -30.89
N GLN A 298 13.36 -1.15 -32.06
CA GLN A 298 13.13 -2.54 -32.47
C GLN A 298 14.24 -3.41 -31.88
N ARG A 299 14.17 -3.68 -30.57
CA ARG A 299 15.01 -4.72 -29.98
C ARG A 299 14.67 -6.03 -30.69
N ARG A 300 15.68 -6.70 -31.27
CA ARG A 300 15.48 -8.05 -31.80
C ARG A 300 15.08 -8.96 -30.65
N LEU A 301 13.84 -9.44 -30.68
CA LEU A 301 13.34 -10.44 -29.74
C LEU A 301 14.23 -11.69 -29.84
N THR A 302 14.56 -12.27 -28.70
CA THR A 302 15.28 -13.55 -28.69
C THR A 302 14.37 -14.66 -29.21
N GLN A 303 14.94 -15.75 -29.74
CA GLN A 303 14.16 -16.87 -30.25
C GLN A 303 13.20 -17.45 -29.18
N ARG A 304 13.65 -17.51 -27.92
CA ARG A 304 12.81 -17.92 -26.78
C ARG A 304 11.62 -16.98 -26.55
N GLU A 305 11.80 -15.67 -26.68
CA GLU A 305 10.72 -14.68 -26.54
C GLU A 305 9.72 -14.79 -27.69
N VAL A 306 10.18 -15.05 -28.92
CA VAL A 306 9.31 -15.30 -30.07
C VAL A 306 8.49 -16.58 -29.88
N GLU A 307 9.12 -17.65 -29.39
CA GLU A 307 8.45 -18.91 -29.08
C GLU A 307 7.43 -18.75 -27.94
N ALA A 308 7.76 -18.00 -26.88
CA ALA A 308 6.84 -17.70 -25.79
C ALA A 308 5.65 -16.83 -26.24
N ALA A 309 5.90 -15.79 -27.04
CA ALA A 309 4.83 -14.96 -27.60
C ALA A 309 3.89 -15.78 -28.50
N ARG A 310 4.44 -16.69 -29.31
CA ARG A 310 3.64 -17.63 -30.12
C ARG A 310 2.84 -18.59 -29.24
N ALA A 311 3.40 -19.10 -28.16
CA ALA A 311 2.70 -19.98 -27.21
C ALA A 311 1.52 -19.27 -26.55
N ILE A 312 1.71 -18.02 -26.10
CA ILE A 312 0.64 -17.15 -25.57
C ILE A 312 -0.44 -16.93 -26.64
N GLN A 313 -0.03 -16.59 -27.86
CA GLN A 313 -0.97 -16.35 -28.95
C GLN A 313 -1.75 -17.61 -29.36
N SER A 314 -1.15 -18.79 -29.27
CA SER A 314 -1.82 -20.07 -29.53
C SER A 314 -2.75 -20.55 -28.42
N SER A 315 -2.51 -20.13 -27.18
CA SER A 315 -3.35 -20.47 -26.02
C SER A 315 -4.45 -19.43 -25.76
N THR A 316 -4.37 -18.27 -26.40
CA THR A 316 -5.44 -17.26 -26.37
C THR A 316 -6.60 -17.76 -27.24
N PRO A 317 -7.84 -17.85 -26.71
CA PRO A 317 -9.01 -18.20 -27.50
C PRO A 317 -9.11 -17.30 -28.73
N ALA A 318 -9.44 -17.89 -29.89
CA ALA A 318 -9.60 -17.12 -31.12
C ALA A 318 -10.65 -16.01 -30.87
N LEU A 319 -10.23 -14.76 -31.08
CA LEU A 319 -11.13 -13.62 -31.02
C LEU A 319 -12.27 -13.86 -32.02
N ARG A 320 -13.51 -13.60 -31.62
CA ARG A 320 -14.63 -13.74 -32.55
C ARG A 320 -14.37 -12.87 -33.78
N GLU A 321 -14.68 -13.41 -34.96
CA GLU A 321 -14.36 -12.79 -36.26
C GLU A 321 -14.94 -11.38 -36.40
N ASP A 322 -16.12 -11.12 -35.81
CA ASP A 322 -16.76 -9.81 -35.77
C ASP A 322 -15.92 -8.78 -34.98
N ILE A 323 -15.36 -9.17 -33.83
CA ILE A 323 -14.49 -8.31 -33.03
C ILE A 323 -13.15 -8.10 -33.74
N ALA A 324 -12.59 -9.15 -34.36
CA ALA A 324 -11.35 -9.06 -35.12
C ALA A 324 -11.47 -8.10 -36.32
N GLN A 325 -12.57 -8.20 -37.07
CA GLN A 325 -12.87 -7.29 -38.19
C GLN A 325 -13.09 -5.86 -37.72
N ARG A 326 -13.81 -5.66 -36.60
CA ARG A 326 -14.01 -4.34 -35.99
C ARG A 326 -12.68 -3.72 -35.59
N LEU A 327 -11.82 -4.47 -34.88
CA LEU A 327 -10.50 -3.99 -34.48
C LEU A 327 -9.61 -3.62 -35.68
N LYS A 328 -9.67 -4.40 -36.77
CA LYS A 328 -8.94 -4.11 -38.01
C LYS A 328 -9.43 -2.82 -38.67
N ARG A 329 -10.76 -2.62 -38.72
CA ARG A 329 -11.37 -1.40 -39.24
C ARG A 329 -10.99 -0.20 -38.39
N ASP A 330 -11.15 -0.30 -37.07
CA ASP A 330 -10.84 0.77 -36.12
C ASP A 330 -9.35 1.18 -36.22
N ARG A 331 -8.43 0.21 -36.36
CA ARG A 331 -7.00 0.48 -36.62
C ARG A 331 -6.74 1.20 -37.94
N ALA A 332 -7.41 0.77 -39.02
CA ALA A 332 -7.26 1.41 -40.33
C ALA A 332 -7.80 2.85 -40.31
N GLU A 333 -8.94 3.08 -39.65
CA GLU A 333 -9.52 4.41 -39.47
C GLU A 333 -8.61 5.30 -38.61
N ALA A 334 -8.13 4.80 -37.48
CA ALA A 334 -7.21 5.51 -36.59
C ALA A 334 -5.86 5.88 -37.24
N ALA A 335 -5.40 5.10 -38.24
CA ALA A 335 -4.19 5.40 -39.00
C ALA A 335 -4.37 6.55 -40.02
N THR A 336 -5.62 6.81 -40.43
CA THR A 336 -5.95 7.86 -41.43
C THR A 336 -6.45 9.15 -40.82
N ARG A 337 -6.89 9.11 -39.56
CA ARG A 337 -7.48 10.26 -38.87
C ARG A 337 -6.39 11.11 -38.24
N ASP A 338 -6.55 12.43 -38.32
CA ASP A 338 -5.70 13.37 -37.60
C ASP A 338 -5.88 13.14 -36.08
N GLN A 339 -4.80 12.77 -35.40
CA GLN A 339 -4.83 12.45 -33.98
C GLN A 339 -4.69 13.73 -33.17
N VAL A 340 -5.80 14.20 -32.60
CA VAL A 340 -5.76 15.24 -31.57
C VAL A 340 -5.34 14.56 -30.27
N LEU A 341 -4.12 14.85 -29.81
CA LEU A 341 -3.58 14.34 -28.56
C LEU A 341 -4.14 15.18 -27.40
N ASP A 342 -5.02 14.58 -26.59
CA ASP A 342 -5.56 15.19 -25.36
C ASP A 342 -4.60 15.07 -24.15
N GLY A 343 -3.37 14.62 -24.41
CA GLY A 343 -2.37 14.26 -23.42
C GLY A 343 -1.02 13.91 -24.04
N TYR A 344 0.00 13.78 -23.20
CA TYR A 344 1.33 13.32 -23.58
C TYR A 344 1.89 12.37 -22.51
N CYS A 345 2.93 11.62 -22.86
CA CYS A 345 3.52 10.65 -21.93
C CYS A 345 5.04 10.65 -22.05
N LEU A 346 5.71 10.78 -20.90
CA LEU A 346 7.15 10.63 -20.77
C LEU A 346 7.49 9.29 -20.12
N VAL A 347 8.60 8.69 -20.51
CA VAL A 347 9.10 7.43 -19.95
C VAL A 347 10.50 7.65 -19.40
N ALA A 348 10.73 7.20 -18.17
CA ALA A 348 11.98 7.38 -17.45
C ALA A 348 12.38 6.07 -16.73
N PRO A 349 13.67 5.86 -16.43
CA PRO A 349 14.11 4.70 -15.67
C PRO A 349 13.55 4.71 -14.25
N ALA A 350 13.23 3.53 -13.72
CA ALA A 350 12.83 3.31 -12.33
C ALA A 350 13.60 2.12 -11.75
N GLY A 351 14.13 2.28 -10.55
CA GLY A 351 14.95 1.25 -9.92
C GLY A 351 16.19 0.92 -10.77
N ASN A 352 16.42 -0.37 -10.99
CA ASN A 352 17.60 -0.83 -11.75
C ASN A 352 17.24 -1.44 -13.11
N ARG A 353 16.02 -1.97 -13.25
CA ARG A 353 15.57 -2.77 -14.40
C ARG A 353 14.14 -2.45 -14.81
N SER A 354 13.55 -1.43 -14.21
CA SER A 354 12.19 -1.00 -14.49
C SER A 354 12.20 0.37 -15.12
N GLU A 355 11.04 0.78 -15.60
CA GLU A 355 10.79 2.14 -16.04
C GLU A 355 9.54 2.64 -15.31
N PHE A 356 9.29 3.93 -15.39
CA PHE A 356 7.98 4.49 -15.09
C PHE A 356 7.53 5.34 -16.27
N SER A 357 6.22 5.36 -16.51
CA SER A 357 5.60 6.31 -17.43
C SER A 357 4.89 7.39 -16.65
N CYS A 358 5.09 8.65 -17.02
CA CYS A 358 4.32 9.79 -16.55
C CYS A 358 3.37 10.22 -17.68
N GLU A 359 2.10 9.84 -17.55
CA GLU A 359 1.03 10.23 -18.47
C GLU A 359 0.35 11.50 -17.97
N VAL A 360 0.31 12.53 -18.81
CA VAL A 360 -0.30 13.83 -18.51
C VAL A 360 -1.55 14.00 -19.35
N THR A 361 -2.69 14.16 -18.69
CA THR A 361 -4.00 14.24 -19.34
C THR A 361 -4.89 15.26 -18.66
N VAL A 362 -5.86 15.79 -19.39
CA VAL A 362 -6.95 16.57 -18.81
C VAL A 362 -8.07 15.60 -18.42
N THR A 363 -8.47 15.59 -17.14
CA THR A 363 -9.57 14.76 -16.65
C THR A 363 -10.68 15.60 -16.02
N ARG A 364 -11.89 15.05 -16.04
CA ARG A 364 -13.04 15.53 -15.26
C ARG A 364 -13.40 14.57 -14.12
N ASP A 365 -12.80 13.39 -14.12
CA ASP A 365 -13.00 12.37 -13.10
C ASP A 365 -12.02 12.65 -11.96
N ILE A 366 -12.53 13.32 -10.93
CA ILE A 366 -11.78 13.71 -9.74
C ILE A 366 -12.06 12.66 -8.67
N PRO A 367 -11.01 12.05 -8.07
CA PRO A 367 -11.20 11.02 -7.07
C PRO A 367 -11.91 11.58 -5.85
N ARG A 368 -12.71 10.73 -5.19
CA ARG A 368 -13.57 11.11 -4.06
C ARG A 368 -12.79 11.72 -2.89
N VAL A 369 -11.54 11.34 -2.71
CA VAL A 369 -10.69 11.90 -1.66
C VAL A 369 -10.46 13.40 -1.84
N LEU A 370 -10.54 13.91 -3.08
CA LEU A 370 -10.38 15.34 -3.42
C LEU A 370 -11.71 16.08 -3.57
N ARG A 371 -12.83 15.52 -3.10
CA ARG A 371 -14.17 16.12 -3.25
C ARG A 371 -14.34 17.45 -2.50
N TRP A 372 -13.54 17.66 -1.47
CA TRP A 372 -13.54 18.86 -0.64
C TRP A 372 -12.72 20.00 -1.26
N GLU A 373 -11.91 19.68 -2.26
CA GLU A 373 -11.12 20.67 -2.96
C GLU A 373 -11.98 21.48 -3.93
N ILE A 374 -11.72 22.77 -3.98
CA ILE A 374 -12.39 23.67 -4.91
C ILE A 374 -11.65 23.55 -6.23
N TRP A 375 -12.33 23.08 -7.28
CA TRP A 375 -11.80 23.05 -8.65
C TRP A 375 -12.52 24.12 -9.47
N GLU A 376 -11.93 25.31 -9.57
CA GLU A 376 -12.54 26.45 -10.28
C GLU A 376 -12.78 26.14 -11.77
N SER A 377 -11.96 25.27 -12.35
CA SER A 377 -12.14 24.70 -13.68
C SER A 377 -12.83 23.33 -13.58
N GLN A 378 -13.80 23.06 -14.47
CA GLN A 378 -14.40 21.70 -14.62
C GLN A 378 -13.42 20.65 -15.18
N SER A 379 -12.16 21.03 -15.39
CA SER A 379 -11.10 20.17 -15.90
C SER A 379 -9.86 20.32 -15.03
N VAL A 380 -9.28 19.19 -14.64
CA VAL A 380 -8.10 19.06 -13.78
C VAL A 380 -7.01 18.36 -14.57
N ILE A 381 -5.75 18.74 -14.36
CA ILE A 381 -4.61 18.07 -14.97
C ILE A 381 -4.22 16.88 -14.10
N CYS A 382 -4.16 15.71 -14.71
CA CYS A 382 -3.79 14.45 -14.09
C CYS A 382 -2.42 14.01 -14.61
N TYR A 383 -1.46 13.92 -13.70
CA TYR A 383 -0.13 13.35 -13.93
C TYR A 383 -0.10 11.96 -13.30
N ARG A 384 -0.14 10.92 -14.14
CA ARG A 384 -0.23 9.53 -13.70
C ARG A 384 1.11 8.83 -13.88
N LEU A 385 1.75 8.51 -12.76
CA LEU A 385 3.02 7.80 -12.71
C LEU A 385 2.73 6.31 -12.55
N HIS A 386 2.99 5.54 -13.60
CA HIS A 386 2.81 4.09 -13.61
C HIS A 386 4.14 3.39 -13.63
N TRP A 387 4.30 2.39 -12.77
CA TRP A 387 5.46 1.52 -12.79
C TRP A 387 5.39 0.52 -13.95
N LEU A 388 6.44 0.46 -14.77
CA LEU A 388 6.60 -0.43 -15.90
C LEU A 388 7.65 -1.50 -15.57
N ASN A 389 7.18 -2.63 -15.03
CA ASN A 389 8.03 -3.78 -14.78
C ASN A 389 8.09 -4.73 -16.00
N HIS A 390 9.18 -4.64 -16.75
CA HIS A 390 9.43 -5.47 -17.93
C HIS A 390 9.63 -6.97 -17.59
N ALA A 391 9.87 -7.33 -16.34
CA ALA A 391 10.02 -8.71 -15.90
C ALA A 391 8.66 -9.39 -15.61
N ASP A 392 7.64 -8.63 -15.19
CA ASP A 392 6.30 -9.17 -14.89
C ASP A 392 5.57 -9.59 -16.17
N LEU A 393 5.89 -8.98 -17.31
CA LEU A 393 5.42 -9.41 -18.64
C LEU A 393 5.86 -10.84 -19.02
N LYS A 394 6.80 -11.45 -18.29
CA LYS A 394 7.35 -12.78 -18.58
C LYS A 394 6.83 -13.89 -17.66
N VAL A 395 6.08 -13.56 -16.60
CA VAL A 395 5.70 -14.52 -15.56
C VAL A 395 4.18 -14.63 -15.48
N HIS A 396 3.60 -15.46 -16.35
CA HIS A 396 2.24 -15.99 -16.16
C HIS A 396 2.19 -17.10 -15.09
N ALA A 397 3.16 -17.17 -14.18
CA ALA A 397 3.19 -18.19 -13.14
C ALA A 397 2.51 -17.63 -11.87
N PRO A 398 1.42 -18.25 -11.39
CA PRO A 398 0.77 -17.91 -10.12
C PRO A 398 1.62 -18.44 -8.95
N THR A 399 2.89 -18.04 -8.86
CA THR A 399 3.67 -18.24 -7.64
C THR A 399 3.52 -17.01 -6.77
N ASN A 400 2.72 -17.18 -5.72
CA ASN A 400 2.29 -16.20 -4.74
C ASN A 400 3.42 -15.57 -3.89
N MET A 401 4.69 -15.73 -4.29
CA MET A 401 5.85 -15.19 -3.60
C MET A 401 6.82 -14.54 -4.56
N LEU A 402 6.87 -13.21 -4.50
CA LEU A 402 7.90 -12.41 -5.16
C LEU A 402 9.28 -12.79 -4.64
N THR A 403 10.22 -12.96 -5.57
CA THR A 403 11.63 -13.17 -5.24
C THR A 403 12.18 -11.95 -4.49
N ARG A 404 13.21 -12.14 -3.65
CA ARG A 404 13.87 -11.03 -2.93
C ARG A 404 14.35 -9.92 -3.87
N THR A 405 14.83 -10.30 -5.05
CA THR A 405 15.27 -9.35 -6.07
C THR A 405 14.12 -8.55 -6.68
N ALA A 406 12.96 -9.16 -6.89
CA ALA A 406 11.75 -8.46 -7.35
C ALA A 406 11.23 -7.47 -6.30
N ARG A 407 11.23 -7.86 -5.01
CA ARG A 407 10.84 -6.96 -3.91
C ARG A 407 11.76 -5.75 -3.81
N LEU A 408 13.07 -5.96 -3.92
CA LEU A 408 14.06 -4.88 -3.88
C LEU A 408 13.95 -3.95 -5.10
N GLU A 409 13.72 -4.51 -6.29
CA GLU A 409 13.48 -3.73 -7.50
C GLU A 409 12.25 -2.82 -7.34
N ARG A 410 11.18 -3.37 -6.75
CA ARG A 410 9.96 -2.63 -6.48
C ARG A 410 10.18 -1.49 -5.50
N ALA A 411 10.79 -1.77 -4.35
CA ALA A 411 11.06 -0.73 -3.34
C ALA A 411 11.91 0.42 -3.89
N ARG A 412 12.86 0.13 -4.80
CA ARG A 412 13.63 1.17 -5.48
C ARG A 412 12.78 1.95 -6.49
N SER A 413 11.97 1.25 -7.27
CA SER A 413 11.09 1.88 -8.26
C SER A 413 10.05 2.79 -7.60
N ALA A 414 9.49 2.38 -6.46
CA ALA A 414 8.60 3.19 -5.63
C ALA A 414 9.26 4.50 -5.22
N ARG A 415 10.49 4.45 -4.68
CA ARG A 415 11.25 5.65 -4.30
C ARG A 415 11.53 6.59 -5.47
N ASP A 416 11.85 6.05 -6.64
CA ASP A 416 12.07 6.86 -7.83
C ASP A 416 10.77 7.52 -8.32
N ILE A 417 9.64 6.80 -8.26
CA ILE A 417 8.32 7.36 -8.58
C ILE A 417 7.89 8.41 -7.55
N GLU A 418 8.13 8.21 -6.26
CA GLU A 418 7.90 9.20 -5.21
C GLU A 418 8.75 10.47 -5.46
N ARG A 419 10.03 10.31 -5.81
CA ARG A 419 10.91 11.43 -6.16
C ARG A 419 10.40 12.18 -7.40
N ALA A 420 10.00 11.48 -8.44
CA ALA A 420 9.41 12.09 -9.64
C ALA A 420 8.10 12.81 -9.33
N ALA A 421 7.22 12.23 -8.52
CA ALA A 421 5.99 12.87 -8.08
C ALA A 421 6.29 14.12 -7.23
N GLY A 422 7.28 14.06 -6.33
CA GLY A 422 7.72 15.20 -5.52
C GLY A 422 8.20 16.36 -6.37
N LEU A 423 9.04 16.09 -7.38
CA LEU A 423 9.47 17.08 -8.38
C LEU A 423 8.29 17.80 -9.04
N ILE A 424 7.32 17.02 -9.51
CA ILE A 424 6.16 17.55 -10.23
C ILE A 424 5.30 18.38 -9.27
N VAL A 425 4.99 17.87 -8.08
CA VAL A 425 4.23 18.60 -7.04
C VAL A 425 4.89 19.91 -6.68
N SER A 426 6.21 19.95 -6.47
CA SER A 426 6.92 21.19 -6.17
C SER A 426 6.83 22.21 -7.32
N ALA A 427 6.74 21.76 -8.57
CA ALA A 427 6.65 22.64 -9.74
C ALA A 427 5.22 23.17 -10.01
N VAL A 428 4.20 22.33 -9.81
CA VAL A 428 2.81 22.64 -10.19
C VAL A 428 1.84 22.81 -9.02
N GLY A 429 2.24 22.42 -7.82
CA GLY A 429 1.34 22.21 -6.69
C GLY A 429 0.29 21.11 -6.96
N GLY A 430 -0.63 20.92 -6.02
CA GLY A 430 -1.73 19.98 -6.15
C GLY A 430 -1.64 18.83 -5.15
N PHE A 431 -2.39 17.77 -5.41
CA PHE A 431 -2.60 16.66 -4.48
C PHE A 431 -2.16 15.35 -5.09
N VAL A 432 -1.40 14.56 -4.32
CA VAL A 432 -0.96 13.22 -4.72
C VAL A 432 -1.85 12.17 -4.09
N VAL A 433 -2.22 11.20 -4.92
CA VAL A 433 -3.06 10.08 -4.57
C VAL A 433 -2.34 8.79 -4.97
N ASP A 434 -2.38 7.77 -4.12
CA ASP A 434 -1.78 6.47 -4.43
C ASP A 434 -2.67 5.63 -5.38
N GLU A 435 -2.24 4.40 -5.68
CA GLU A 435 -3.03 3.44 -6.45
C GLU A 435 -4.34 3.00 -5.77
N ASP A 436 -4.44 3.20 -4.46
CA ASP A 436 -5.59 2.88 -3.63
C ASP A 436 -6.47 4.12 -3.36
N ASP A 437 -6.45 5.11 -4.26
CA ASP A 437 -7.13 6.40 -4.16
C ASP A 437 -7.05 7.12 -2.79
N PHE A 438 -5.99 6.90 -2.02
CA PHE A 438 -5.74 7.59 -0.75
C PHE A 438 -4.74 8.74 -0.93
N LEU A 439 -4.95 9.82 -0.16
CA LEU A 439 -4.05 10.97 -0.16
C LEU A 439 -2.68 10.60 0.40
N VAL A 440 -1.64 11.03 -0.31
CA VAL A 440 -0.24 10.84 0.09
C VAL A 440 0.35 12.18 0.48
N ALA A 441 0.99 12.23 1.65
CA ALA A 441 1.82 13.36 2.02
C ALA A 441 3.13 13.30 1.21
N MET A 442 3.38 14.31 0.39
CA MET A 442 4.73 14.50 -0.15
C MET A 442 5.49 15.37 0.83
N SER A 443 6.64 14.89 1.31
CA SER A 443 7.54 15.74 2.09
C SER A 443 7.98 16.89 1.20
N ASP A 444 7.78 18.12 1.66
CA ASP A 444 8.35 19.30 1.02
C ASP A 444 9.87 19.16 1.16
N GLN A 445 10.54 18.64 0.13
CA GLN A 445 12.00 18.70 0.05
C GLN A 445 12.36 20.13 -0.33
N GLY A 446 12.10 21.06 0.59
CA GLY A 446 12.54 22.44 0.52
C GLY A 446 14.04 22.52 0.77
N ASP A 447 14.68 23.38 -0.03
CA ASP A 447 16.12 23.68 -0.13
C ASP A 447 16.92 23.73 1.18
#